data_AF-A0A970EG39-F1
#
_entry.id   AF-A0A970EG39-F1
#
_cell.length_a   1.000
_cell.length_b   1.000
_cell.length_c   1.000
_cell.angle_alpha   90.00
_cell.angle_beta   90.00
_cell.angle_gamma   90.00
#
_symmetry.space_group_name_H-M   'P 1'
#
loop_
_entity.id
_entity.type
_entity.pdbx_description
1 polymer ?
#
loop_
_entity_poly.entity_id
_entity_poly.type
_entity_poly.pdbx_seq_one_letter_code
_entity_poly.pdbx_strand_id
1 'polypeptide(L)'
;YIGVATTSDETEGFDVLEVESSTWAVFEAVGPFPKTLQNVWGRIYSEWLPFSGYEIAPGPEILWNESQDTNDPDYRSEIWIPVRKK
;
A
#
# COMPACT_ATOMS: atom_id res chain seq x y z
N TYR A 1 -1.50 -2.98 11.23
CA TYR A 1 -0.12 -2.94 11.76
C TYR A 1 0.56 -1.68 11.27
N ILE A 2 1.50 -1.12 12.02
CA ILE A 2 2.46 -0.13 11.54
C ILE A 2 3.83 -0.79 11.73
N GLY A 3 4.65 -0.80 10.70
CA GLY A 3 5.96 -1.46 10.74
C GLY A 3 6.89 -0.86 9.70
N VAL A 4 8.12 -1.35 9.69
CA VAL A 4 9.18 -0.93 8.77
C VAL A 4 9.81 -2.18 8.17
N ALA A 5 10.16 -2.13 6.88
CA ALA A 5 10.95 -3.18 6.26
C ALA A 5 12.34 -3.20 6.91
N THR A 6 12.78 -4.37 7.36
CA THR A 6 14.08 -4.54 8.01
C THR A 6 14.75 -5.80 7.49
N THR A 7 16.09 -5.77 7.45
CA THR A 7 16.93 -6.95 7.27
C THR A 7 17.69 -7.31 8.55
N SER A 8 17.39 -6.62 9.66
CA SER A 8 17.97 -6.90 10.97
C SER A 8 17.22 -8.04 11.66
N ASP A 9 17.99 -8.93 12.30
CA ASP A 9 17.47 -9.98 13.16
C ASP A 9 17.17 -9.47 14.60
N GLU A 10 17.49 -8.20 14.89
CA GLU A 10 17.20 -7.55 16.18
C GLU A 10 15.73 -7.12 16.28
N THR A 11 14.82 -8.10 16.30
CA THR A 11 13.36 -7.87 16.34
C THR A 11 12.74 -8.11 17.71
N GLU A 12 13.56 -8.18 18.77
CA GLU A 12 13.06 -8.40 20.12
C GLU A 12 12.08 -7.30 20.54
N GLY A 13 10.89 -7.69 20.99
CA GLY A 13 9.81 -6.77 21.37
C GLY A 13 8.91 -6.31 20.21
N PHE A 14 9.14 -6.78 18.98
CA PHE A 14 8.28 -6.52 17.82
C PHE A 14 7.67 -7.81 17.26
N ASP A 15 6.47 -7.70 16.71
CA ASP A 15 5.91 -8.74 15.85
C ASP A 15 6.61 -8.72 14.49
N VAL A 16 6.97 -9.90 13.99
CA VAL A 16 7.62 -10.07 12.68
C VAL A 16 6.61 -10.61 11.69
N LEU A 17 6.46 -9.92 10.56
CA LEU A 17 5.66 -10.35 9.42
C LEU A 17 6.59 -10.67 8.26
N GLU A 18 6.71 -11.94 7.91
CA GLU A 18 7.38 -12.33 6.67
C GLU A 18 6.51 -11.92 5.46
N VAL A 19 7.14 -11.27 4.49
CA VAL A 19 6.49 -10.86 3.24
C VAL A 19 7.21 -11.56 2.10
N GLU A 20 6.56 -12.58 1.53
CA GLU A 20 7.10 -13.29 0.37
C GLU A 20 7.24 -12.37 -0.85
N SER A 21 8.11 -12.75 -1.78
CA SER A 21 8.20 -12.08 -3.06
C SER A 21 6.86 -12.16 -3.81
N SER A 22 6.33 -11.00 -4.19
CA SER A 22 5.06 -10.88 -4.90
C SER A 22 5.18 -9.90 -6.07
N THR A 23 4.23 -10.00 -7.02
CA THR A 23 3.95 -8.90 -7.94
C THR A 23 3.05 -7.90 -7.23
N TRP A 24 3.26 -6.61 -7.49
CA TRP A 24 2.53 -5.52 -6.83
C TRP A 24 1.88 -4.61 -7.86
N ALA A 25 0.62 -4.28 -7.65
CA ALA A 25 -0.04 -3.16 -8.31
C ALA A 25 0.17 -1.91 -7.45
N VAL A 26 0.80 -0.88 -8.03
CA VAL A 26 1.16 0.35 -7.33
C VAL A 26 0.33 1.50 -7.89
N PHE A 27 -0.34 2.24 -7.01
CA PHE A 27 -1.20 3.37 -7.37
C PHE A 27 -0.78 4.62 -6.61
N GLU A 28 -0.70 5.73 -7.31
CA GLU A 28 -0.39 7.03 -6.72
C GLU A 28 -1.69 7.74 -6.31
N ALA A 29 -1.67 8.35 -5.13
CA ALA A 29 -2.72 9.24 -4.65
C ALA A 29 -2.08 10.61 -4.35
N VAL A 30 -2.37 11.61 -5.18
CA VAL A 30 -1.87 13.00 -5.03
C VAL A 30 -3.02 13.93 -4.71
N GLY A 31 -2.97 14.55 -3.54
CA GLY A 31 -3.93 15.55 -3.10
C GLY A 31 -4.14 15.54 -1.59
N PRO A 32 -5.20 16.22 -1.08
CA PRO A 32 -5.39 16.39 0.35
C PRO A 32 -5.49 15.05 1.12
N PHE A 33 -4.58 14.85 2.07
CA PHE A 33 -4.57 13.68 2.96
C PHE A 33 -5.61 13.81 4.09
N PRO A 34 -6.31 12.74 4.49
CA PRO A 34 -6.32 11.39 3.91
C PRO A 34 -7.38 11.18 2.83
N LYS A 35 -8.16 12.22 2.48
CA LYS A 35 -9.35 12.09 1.63
C LYS A 35 -9.03 11.54 0.24
N THR A 36 -7.99 12.06 -0.41
CA THR A 36 -7.59 11.58 -1.74
C THR A 36 -7.15 10.12 -1.68
N LEU A 37 -6.33 9.76 -0.70
CA LEU A 37 -5.87 8.40 -0.48
C LEU A 37 -7.05 7.41 -0.33
N GLN A 38 -8.02 7.72 0.53
CA GLN A 38 -9.20 6.87 0.76
C GLN A 38 -10.05 6.71 -0.51
N ASN A 39 -10.23 7.78 -1.28
CA ASN A 39 -10.96 7.73 -2.54
C ASN A 39 -10.25 6.85 -3.58
N VAL A 40 -8.92 6.99 -3.72
CA VAL A 40 -8.13 6.15 -4.62
C VAL A 40 -8.24 4.69 -4.21
N TRP A 41 -8.09 4.38 -2.91
CA TRP A 41 -8.24 3.00 -2.39
C TRP A 41 -9.60 2.38 -2.76
N GLY A 42 -10.68 3.14 -2.56
CA GLY A 42 -12.03 2.69 -2.92
C GLY A 42 -12.17 2.38 -4.42
N ARG A 43 -11.62 3.25 -5.27
CA ARG A 43 -11.66 3.07 -6.74
C ARG A 43 -10.80 1.92 -7.23
N ILE A 44 -9.68 1.63 -6.58
CA ILE A 44 -8.88 0.45 -6.91
C ILE A 44 -9.74 -0.81 -6.78
N TYR A 45 -10.48 -0.95 -5.68
CA TYR A 45 -11.31 -2.13 -5.43
C TYR A 45 -12.62 -2.16 -6.23
N SER A 46 -13.25 -1.01 -6.48
CA SER A 46 -14.54 -0.95 -7.17
C SER A 46 -14.44 -0.83 -8.69
N GLU A 47 -13.40 -0.18 -9.22
CA GLU A 47 -13.25 0.13 -10.64
C GLU A 47 -12.12 -0.70 -11.28
N TRP A 48 -10.92 -0.70 -10.69
CA TRP A 48 -9.76 -1.32 -11.34
C TRP A 48 -9.72 -2.84 -11.17
N LEU A 49 -9.78 -3.33 -9.93
CA LEU A 49 -9.58 -4.74 -9.59
C LEU A 49 -10.52 -5.70 -10.35
N PRO A 50 -11.83 -5.41 -10.50
CA PRO A 50 -12.73 -6.29 -11.24
C PRO A 50 -12.30 -6.55 -12.69
N PHE A 51 -11.73 -5.54 -13.35
CA PHE A 51 -11.37 -5.57 -14.78
C PHE A 51 -9.86 -5.69 -15.06
N SER A 52 -9.02 -5.68 -14.03
CA SER A 52 -7.55 -5.66 -14.13
C SER A 52 -6.92 -6.91 -14.74
N GLY A 53 -7.62 -8.05 -14.73
CA GLY A 53 -7.02 -9.37 -15.01
C GLY A 53 -6.17 -9.93 -13.86
N TYR A 54 -6.17 -9.26 -12.70
CA TYR A 54 -5.46 -9.66 -11.49
C TYR A 54 -6.42 -9.96 -10.34
N GLU A 55 -6.02 -10.85 -9.46
CA GLU A 55 -6.64 -11.06 -8.15
C GLU A 55 -5.65 -10.73 -7.03
N ILE A 56 -6.19 -10.46 -5.83
CA ILE A 56 -5.39 -10.17 -4.65
C ILE A 56 -4.59 -11.42 -4.26
N ALA A 57 -3.28 -11.26 -4.13
CA ALA A 57 -2.41 -12.30 -3.62
C ALA A 57 -2.34 -12.22 -2.08
N PRO A 58 -2.03 -13.32 -1.39
CA PRO A 58 -1.77 -13.29 0.04
C PRO A 58 -0.62 -12.33 0.39
N GLY A 59 -0.77 -11.55 1.44
CA GLY A 59 0.25 -10.61 1.91
C GLY A 59 -0.36 -9.31 2.41
N PRO A 60 0.47 -8.41 2.96
CA PRO A 60 0.02 -7.10 3.39
C PRO A 60 -0.19 -6.16 2.19
N GLU A 61 -1.11 -5.22 2.31
CA GLU A 61 -1.09 -3.99 1.52
C GLU A 61 -0.16 -2.98 2.18
N ILE A 62 0.63 -2.26 1.39
CA ILE A 62 1.61 -1.29 1.89
C ILE A 62 1.16 0.12 1.50
N LEU A 63 1.20 1.02 2.49
CA LEU A 63 1.03 2.45 2.28
C LEU A 63 2.38 3.13 2.46
N TRP A 64 2.86 3.76 1.38
CA TRP A 64 3.98 4.70 1.46
C TRP A 64 3.47 6.13 1.42
N ASN A 65 4.12 7.00 2.18
CA ASN A 65 3.76 8.39 2.37
C ASN A 65 5.01 9.25 2.16
N GLU A 66 4.91 10.30 1.36
CA GLU A 66 6.08 11.07 0.94
C GLU A 66 6.79 11.81 2.09
N SER A 67 6.04 12.25 3.10
CA SER A 67 6.62 12.96 4.25
C SER A 67 5.77 12.80 5.51
N GLN A 68 6.28 13.27 6.66
CA GLN A 68 5.48 13.34 7.89
C GLN A 68 4.48 14.50 7.89
N ASP A 69 4.66 15.51 7.04
CA ASP A 69 3.78 16.67 6.96
C ASP A 69 2.66 16.44 5.95
N THR A 70 1.51 16.02 6.46
CA THR A 70 0.32 15.71 5.66
C THR A 70 -0.53 16.93 5.30
N ASN A 71 -0.08 18.16 5.61
CA ASN A 71 -0.84 19.37 5.33
C ASN A 71 -0.66 19.90 3.90
N ASP A 72 0.27 19.31 3.13
CA ASP A 72 0.46 19.67 1.73
C ASP A 72 -0.83 19.38 0.93
N PRO A 73 -1.42 20.37 0.23
CA PRO A 73 -2.58 20.13 -0.63
C PRO A 73 -2.29 19.16 -1.77
N ASP A 74 -1.03 19.00 -2.18
CA ASP A 74 -0.55 18.08 -3.21
C ASP A 74 0.19 16.86 -2.60
N TYR A 75 -0.15 16.50 -1.36
CA TYR A 75 0.47 15.38 -0.66
C TYR A 75 0.36 14.07 -1.45
N ARG A 76 1.49 13.37 -1.57
CA ARG A 76 1.58 12.11 -2.33
C ARG A 76 1.71 10.90 -1.40
N SER A 77 0.93 9.90 -1.73
CA SER A 77 1.02 8.56 -1.17
C SER A 77 1.02 7.51 -2.28
N GLU A 78 1.58 6.34 -1.99
CA GLU A 78 1.45 5.18 -2.85
C GLU A 78 0.73 4.05 -2.12
N ILE A 79 -0.19 3.39 -2.84
CA ILE A 79 -0.91 2.20 -2.40
C ILE A 79 -0.36 1.00 -3.16
N TRP A 80 0.19 0.05 -2.43
CA TRP A 80 0.82 -1.15 -2.98
C TRP A 80 -0.03 -2.36 -2.61
N ILE A 81 -0.62 -3.01 -3.61
CA ILE A 81 -1.48 -4.16 -3.42
C ILE A 81 -0.81 -5.40 -4.02
N PRO A 82 -0.63 -6.48 -3.24
CA PRO A 82 -0.06 -7.71 -3.76
C PRO A 82 -1.06 -8.37 -4.71
N VAL A 83 -0.61 -8.71 -5.92
CA VAL A 83 -1.47 -9.26 -6.98
C VAL A 83 -0.85 -10.46 -7.66
N ARG A 84 -1.71 -11.33 -8.19
CA ARG A 84 -1.33 -12.39 -9.11
C ARG A 84 -2.30 -12.43 -10.29
N LYS A 85 -1.85 -12.94 -11.44
CA LYS A 85 -2.72 -13.07 -12.62
C LYS A 85 -3.86 -14.03 -12.31
N LYS A 86 -5.08 -13.67 -12.75
CA LYS A 86 -6.22 -14.58 -12.79
C LYS A 86 -5.96 -15.74 -13.75
#